data_AF-A0A2V0PK87-F1
#
_entry.id   AF-A0A2V0PK87-F1
#
_cell.length_a   1.000
_cell.length_b   1.000
_cell.length_c   1.000
_cell.angle_alpha   90.00
_cell.angle_beta   90.00
_cell.angle_gamma   90.00
#
_symmetry.space_group_name_H-M   'P 1'
#
loop_
_entity.id
_entity.type
_entity.pdbx_description
1 polymer ?
#
loop_
_entity_poly.entity_id
_entity_poly.type
_entity_poly.pdbx_seq_one_letter_code
_entity_poly.pdbx_strand_id
1 'polypeptide(L)'
;MDDHQVHHFWGLSPYVCPYDCRHTLATLATAAAVAAGAAGAGLPDAGGAGAPPLEIVVFEEDPQLLARHMLLLYALLDGASPPHERVEAFLELHGSALLRRRTADWLADASKVLEEAVALLSEAASGGGGGGGGGGGGGGGGGGGGGSGGGGPARRDTACVSDARQRGPAPGAAPSVRAGDAGRLAALFDVSLLRYQQRDALIEALRRWRSKAGFDMAAAWDKRCRRWYADRYDVRANVVDYDYHMRLAPRGTPNLDPALGSIVHFHHFRHWRLTGVAHELRGCAYEAPNTSLLSAARGRTKEFKDRSGRDVGRSVEAFGYWGDVVDGPFACFGVAAPLAPDAALFSTANREFRHTSLDVAEHNVRAMLGMLRGGGPIGAGTSATEQGGDAGGAHRARAARGPTSVEQLAAAMAEADISGGAGADGAAGPQPNSPAAEQPASSPAGREQQCEEPGPRADGGGGAAAAADALRAADAAADAAAWSRLLAVARIRFAAGDLGRALSSRAARGGGAFAAATVGRMHAHVARGGAAGLAAALAPGAPLLIEGARGMSQLTAQQVEAFESGVRELAIGAGFEAPPPALAKAWGALGHVALRRADAAGGVSGGS
;
A
#
# COMPACT_ATOMS: atom_id res chain seq x y z
N MET A 1 -0.04 -29.87 10.77
CA MET A 1 0.59 -28.70 11.41
C MET A 1 -0.11 -28.49 12.74
N ASP A 2 0.63 -28.54 13.85
CA ASP A 2 0.06 -28.37 15.20
C ASP A 2 -0.38 -26.93 15.44
N ASP A 3 -1.59 -26.74 15.99
CA ASP A 3 -2.21 -25.44 16.32
C ASP A 3 -1.30 -24.52 17.17
N HIS A 4 -0.36 -25.11 17.93
CA HIS A 4 0.58 -24.35 18.77
C HIS A 4 1.75 -23.71 18.00
N GLN A 5 2.15 -24.26 16.84
CA GLN A 5 3.15 -23.62 15.97
C GLN A 5 2.56 -22.51 15.13
N VAL A 6 1.25 -22.57 14.90
CA VAL A 6 0.48 -21.51 14.27
C VAL A 6 0.63 -20.27 15.17
N HIS A 7 0.13 -20.24 16.41
CA HIS A 7 0.05 -19.03 17.25
C HIS A 7 1.35 -18.27 17.56
N HIS A 8 2.52 -18.93 17.62
CA HIS A 8 3.81 -18.22 17.83
C HIS A 8 4.28 -17.45 16.59
N PHE A 9 3.79 -17.79 15.40
CA PHE A 9 4.10 -17.12 14.15
C PHE A 9 3.31 -15.79 13.97
N TRP A 10 2.13 -15.68 14.59
CA TRP A 10 1.20 -14.54 14.39
C TRP A 10 1.59 -13.30 15.20
N GLY A 11 2.39 -13.45 16.26
CA GLY A 11 2.93 -12.32 17.02
C GLY A 11 4.14 -11.64 16.35
N LEU A 12 4.70 -12.26 15.31
CA LEU A 12 5.83 -11.80 14.49
C LEU A 12 5.41 -11.58 13.03
N SER A 13 4.11 -11.66 12.73
CA SER A 13 3.64 -11.82 11.36
C SER A 13 4.11 -10.67 10.45
N PRO A 14 4.80 -10.97 9.34
CA PRO A 14 4.93 -10.02 8.26
C PRO A 14 3.53 -9.80 7.73
N TYR A 15 2.92 -8.68 8.08
CA TYR A 15 1.75 -8.23 7.36
C TYR A 15 2.24 -7.99 5.94
N VAL A 16 1.99 -8.94 5.04
CA VAL A 16 2.08 -8.62 3.61
C VAL A 16 1.00 -7.60 3.39
N CYS A 17 1.44 -6.33 3.32
CA CYS A 17 0.64 -5.13 3.25
C CYS A 17 -0.71 -5.27 3.98
N PRO A 18 -0.82 -4.90 5.29
CA PRO A 18 -2.16 -4.66 5.81
C PRO A 18 -2.80 -3.66 4.84
N TYR A 19 -4.13 -3.62 4.73
CA TYR A 19 -4.78 -2.64 3.86
C TYR A 19 -4.60 -2.89 2.34
N ASP A 20 -4.54 -4.14 1.87
CA ASP A 20 -4.58 -4.43 0.44
C ASP A 20 -5.94 -4.02 -0.16
N CYS A 21 -5.96 -2.84 -0.76
CA CYS A 21 -7.14 -2.25 -1.38
C CYS A 21 -7.28 -2.57 -2.87
N ARG A 22 -6.40 -3.41 -3.46
CA ARG A 22 -6.38 -3.63 -4.92
C ARG A 22 -7.70 -4.14 -5.46
N HIS A 23 -8.37 -5.04 -4.74
CA HIS A 23 -9.65 -5.61 -5.18
C HIS A 23 -10.77 -4.58 -5.09
N THR A 24 -10.84 -3.83 -3.99
CA THR A 24 -11.81 -2.74 -3.83
C THR A 24 -11.63 -1.70 -4.94
N LEU A 25 -10.39 -1.24 -5.16
CA LEU A 25 -10.07 -0.25 -6.19
C LEU A 25 -10.35 -0.77 -7.60
N ALA A 26 -9.92 -2.00 -7.92
CA ALA A 26 -10.16 -2.61 -9.23
C ALA A 26 -11.66 -2.75 -9.52
N THR A 27 -12.44 -3.15 -8.51
CA THR A 27 -13.89 -3.30 -8.63
C THR A 27 -14.57 -1.95 -8.84
N LEU A 28 -14.21 -0.92 -8.05
CA LEU A 28 -14.76 0.43 -8.22
C LEU A 28 -14.39 1.03 -9.57
N ALA A 29 -13.13 0.90 -9.98
CA ALA A 29 -12.64 1.38 -11.27
C ALA A 29 -13.39 0.71 -12.43
N THR A 30 -13.57 -0.61 -12.36
CA THR A 30 -14.34 -1.37 -13.35
C THR A 30 -15.80 -0.93 -13.41
N ALA A 31 -16.47 -0.83 -12.27
CA ALA A 31 -17.87 -0.38 -12.21
C ALA A 31 -18.04 1.04 -12.77
N ALA A 32 -17.14 1.96 -12.43
CA ALA A 32 -17.16 3.32 -12.93
C ALA A 32 -16.92 3.39 -14.46
N ALA A 33 -15.99 2.60 -14.99
CA ALA A 33 -15.73 2.53 -16.42
C ALA A 33 -16.92 1.95 -17.20
N VAL A 34 -17.53 0.87 -16.70
CA VAL A 34 -18.73 0.29 -17.34
C VAL A 34 -19.89 1.29 -17.35
N ALA A 35 -20.12 2.00 -16.24
CA ALA A 35 -21.15 3.04 -16.18
C ALA A 35 -20.85 4.27 -17.05
N ALA A 36 -19.59 4.52 -17.38
CA ALA A 36 -19.20 5.55 -18.36
C ALA A 36 -19.44 5.11 -19.82
N GLY A 37 -19.95 3.90 -20.05
CA GLY A 37 -20.20 3.37 -21.39
C GLY A 37 -18.98 2.75 -22.05
N ALA A 38 -17.93 2.38 -21.28
CA ALA A 38 -16.78 1.63 -21.80
C ALA A 38 -17.12 0.14 -22.14
N ALA A 39 -18.38 -0.15 -22.46
CA ALA A 39 -18.87 -1.44 -22.92
C ALA A 39 -18.19 -1.77 -24.26
N GLY A 40 -17.17 -2.63 -24.20
CA GLY A 40 -16.36 -3.01 -25.36
C GLY A 40 -14.91 -3.39 -25.04
N ALA A 41 -14.40 -3.10 -23.84
CA ALA A 41 -13.00 -3.38 -23.47
C ALA A 41 -12.76 -4.73 -22.77
N GLY A 42 -13.64 -5.73 -22.97
CA GLY A 42 -13.51 -7.04 -22.30
C GLY A 42 -13.79 -7.02 -20.79
N LEU A 43 -14.40 -5.95 -20.27
CA LEU A 43 -14.88 -5.84 -18.90
C LEU A 43 -16.21 -6.61 -18.75
N PRO A 44 -16.48 -7.29 -17.62
CA PRO A 44 -17.71 -8.05 -17.42
C PRO A 44 -18.94 -7.12 -17.49
N ASP A 45 -20.05 -7.62 -18.06
CA ASP A 45 -21.34 -6.90 -18.11
C ASP A 45 -21.76 -6.55 -16.67
N ALA A 46 -21.60 -5.29 -16.27
CA ALA A 46 -22.33 -4.77 -15.12
C ALA A 46 -23.76 -4.60 -15.61
N GLY A 47 -24.70 -5.35 -15.02
CA GLY A 47 -26.11 -5.37 -15.41
C GLY A 47 -26.60 -4.00 -15.84
N GLY A 48 -27.33 -3.96 -16.96
CA GLY A 48 -27.66 -2.74 -17.71
C GLY A 48 -28.26 -1.60 -16.88
N ALA A 49 -28.41 -0.43 -17.52
CA ALA A 49 -28.95 0.79 -16.92
C ALA A 49 -30.23 0.51 -16.09
N GLY A 50 -30.10 0.43 -14.77
CA GLY A 50 -31.17 0.02 -13.85
C GLY A 50 -30.76 -0.98 -12.76
N ALA A 51 -29.57 -1.59 -12.80
CA ALA A 51 -29.08 -2.42 -11.70
C ALA A 51 -28.86 -1.61 -10.41
N PRO A 52 -29.11 -2.19 -9.21
CA PRO A 52 -28.83 -1.52 -7.96
C PRO A 52 -27.33 -1.19 -7.82
N PRO A 53 -26.97 -0.10 -7.10
CA PRO A 53 -25.57 0.22 -6.85
C PRO A 53 -24.82 -0.96 -6.24
N LEU A 54 -23.58 -1.16 -6.67
CA LEU A 54 -22.67 -2.14 -6.12
C LEU A 54 -22.45 -1.85 -4.64
N GLU A 55 -22.77 -2.81 -3.78
CA GLU A 55 -22.49 -2.73 -2.36
C GLU A 55 -21.22 -3.52 -2.03
N ILE A 56 -20.17 -2.82 -1.60
CA ILE A 56 -18.90 -3.42 -1.19
C ILE A 56 -18.82 -3.39 0.32
N VAL A 57 -18.66 -4.55 0.96
CA VAL A 57 -18.36 -4.62 2.39
C VAL A 57 -16.86 -4.81 2.58
N VAL A 58 -16.21 -3.84 3.23
CA VAL A 58 -14.81 -3.96 3.64
C VAL A 58 -14.79 -4.30 5.12
N PHE A 59 -14.20 -5.46 5.43
CA PHE A 59 -14.09 -5.98 6.79
C PHE A 59 -12.63 -5.99 7.23
N GLU A 60 -12.36 -5.47 8.42
CA GLU A 60 -11.03 -5.52 9.04
C GLU A 60 -11.11 -5.84 10.53
N GLU A 61 -10.07 -6.42 11.12
CA GLU A 61 -10.09 -6.72 12.56
C GLU A 61 -10.07 -5.44 13.42
N ASP A 62 -9.32 -4.42 12.99
CA ASP A 62 -9.14 -3.15 13.69
C ASP A 62 -9.72 -1.99 12.85
N PRO A 63 -10.57 -1.10 13.44
CA PRO A 63 -11.07 0.09 12.75
C PRO A 63 -10.00 1.04 12.21
N GLN A 64 -8.81 1.08 12.79
CA GLN A 64 -7.67 1.84 12.23
C GLN A 64 -7.31 1.32 10.82
N LEU A 65 -7.62 0.05 10.54
CA LEU A 65 -7.45 -0.53 9.21
C LEU A 65 -8.36 0.11 8.16
N LEU A 66 -9.62 0.31 8.54
CA LEU A 66 -10.64 0.91 7.69
C LEU A 66 -10.32 2.37 7.35
N ALA A 67 -9.77 3.13 8.30
CA ALA A 67 -9.35 4.52 8.07
C ALA A 67 -8.37 4.63 6.89
N ARG A 68 -7.46 3.66 6.76
CA ARG A 68 -6.46 3.67 5.68
C ARG A 68 -7.01 3.17 4.36
N HIS A 69 -8.00 2.29 4.34
CA HIS A 69 -8.79 2.02 3.12
C HIS A 69 -9.44 3.30 2.59
N MET A 70 -10.03 4.11 3.48
CA MET A 70 -10.60 5.41 3.09
C MET A 70 -9.53 6.36 2.53
N LEU A 71 -8.36 6.45 3.19
CA LEU A 71 -7.23 7.28 2.76
C LEU A 71 -6.70 6.90 1.39
N LEU A 72 -6.42 5.62 1.15
CA LEU A 72 -5.85 5.13 -0.11
C LEU A 72 -6.82 5.32 -1.27
N LEU A 73 -8.12 5.10 -1.05
CA LEU A 73 -9.14 5.42 -2.05
C LEU A 73 -9.20 6.94 -2.30
N TYR A 74 -9.18 7.75 -1.23
CA TYR A 74 -9.25 9.20 -1.35
C TYR A 74 -8.03 9.80 -2.07
N ALA A 75 -6.83 9.21 -1.93
CA ALA A 75 -5.64 9.64 -2.66
C ALA A 75 -5.84 9.67 -4.18
N LEU A 76 -6.66 8.77 -4.74
CA LEU A 76 -6.98 8.76 -6.17
C LEU A 76 -8.16 9.69 -6.52
N LEU A 77 -9.10 9.87 -5.60
CA LEU A 77 -10.31 10.68 -5.81
C LEU A 77 -10.13 12.17 -5.49
N ASP A 78 -9.03 12.56 -4.84
CA ASP A 78 -8.70 13.95 -4.53
C ASP A 78 -8.54 14.77 -5.81
N GLY A 79 -9.57 15.55 -6.15
CA GLY A 79 -9.57 16.39 -7.34
C GLY A 79 -8.54 17.52 -7.29
N ALA A 80 -8.00 17.89 -6.13
CA ALA A 80 -7.12 19.06 -6.00
C ALA A 80 -5.76 18.84 -6.67
N SER A 81 -5.23 17.62 -6.56
CA SER A 81 -3.92 17.25 -7.09
C SER A 81 -4.02 16.82 -8.55
N PRO A 82 -3.03 17.06 -9.42
CA PRO A 82 -3.01 16.49 -10.76
C PRO A 82 -2.89 14.95 -10.72
N PRO A 83 -3.36 14.23 -11.75
CA PRO A 83 -3.45 12.76 -11.72
C PRO A 83 -2.15 12.02 -11.42
N HIS A 84 -1.01 12.51 -11.95
CA HIS A 84 0.28 11.87 -11.72
C HIS A 84 0.73 11.97 -10.26
N GLU A 85 0.47 13.10 -9.59
CA GLU A 85 0.79 13.28 -8.17
C GLU A 85 -0.06 12.39 -7.27
N ARG A 86 -1.33 12.15 -7.64
CA ARG A 86 -2.21 11.21 -6.93
C ARG A 86 -1.66 9.79 -6.96
N VAL A 87 -1.22 9.34 -8.13
CA VAL A 87 -0.61 8.01 -8.31
C VAL A 87 0.66 7.87 -7.47
N GLU A 88 1.53 8.89 -7.50
CA GLU A 88 2.74 8.91 -6.70
C GLU A 88 2.45 8.91 -5.19
N ALA A 89 1.56 9.78 -4.72
CA ALA A 89 1.14 9.84 -3.32
C ALA A 89 0.52 8.52 -2.86
N PHE A 90 -0.32 7.90 -3.69
CA PHE A 90 -0.90 6.58 -3.43
C PHE A 90 0.18 5.52 -3.18
N LEU A 91 1.17 5.41 -4.08
CA LEU A 91 2.23 4.40 -3.97
C LEU A 91 3.13 4.62 -2.76
N GLU A 92 3.46 5.87 -2.45
CA GLU A 92 4.21 6.22 -1.23
C GLU A 92 3.43 5.87 0.04
N LEU A 93 2.17 6.29 0.12
CA LEU A 93 1.31 6.03 1.28
C LEU A 93 1.12 4.53 1.50
N HIS A 94 0.93 3.78 0.41
CA HIS A 94 0.73 2.34 0.43
C HIS A 94 1.96 1.57 0.94
N GLY A 95 3.16 1.92 0.45
CA GLY A 95 4.32 1.05 0.57
C GLY A 95 5.46 1.51 1.48
N SER A 96 5.52 2.80 1.81
CA SER A 96 6.73 3.40 2.40
C SER A 96 6.53 3.84 3.84
N ALA A 97 7.49 3.53 4.71
CA ALA A 97 7.53 3.99 6.09
C ALA A 97 7.74 5.51 6.18
N LEU A 98 8.50 6.08 5.24
CA LEU A 98 8.74 7.51 5.14
C LEU A 98 8.10 8.06 3.86
N LEU A 99 7.76 9.34 3.89
CA LEU A 99 7.10 10.08 2.83
C LEU A 99 7.94 11.30 2.43
N ARG A 100 7.78 11.73 1.18
CA ARG A 100 8.13 13.10 0.80
C ARG A 100 7.30 14.10 1.61
N ARG A 101 7.89 15.26 1.91
CA ARG A 101 7.22 16.32 2.68
C ARG A 101 5.86 16.71 2.10
N ARG A 102 5.78 16.80 0.78
CA ARG A 102 4.54 17.10 0.05
C ARG A 102 3.42 16.08 0.34
N THR A 103 3.74 14.79 0.31
CA THR A 103 2.77 13.71 0.57
C THR A 103 2.36 13.68 2.05
N ALA A 104 3.27 14.04 2.97
CA ALA A 104 2.94 14.17 4.39
C ALA A 104 2.04 15.37 4.69
N ASP A 105 2.28 16.52 4.04
CA ASP A 105 1.41 17.69 4.14
C ASP A 105 0.00 17.36 3.61
N TRP A 106 -0.07 16.68 2.46
CA TRP A 106 -1.34 16.18 1.91
C TRP A 106 -2.04 15.20 2.86
N LEU A 107 -1.31 14.25 3.46
CA LEU A 107 -1.88 13.31 4.44
C LEU A 107 -2.53 14.04 5.62
N ALA A 108 -1.90 15.11 6.12
CA ALA A 108 -2.45 15.91 7.22
C ALA A 108 -3.77 16.59 6.84
N ASP A 109 -3.90 17.09 5.62
CA ASP A 109 -5.13 17.72 5.12
C ASP A 109 -6.21 16.70 4.76
N ALA A 110 -5.84 15.60 4.09
CA ALA A 110 -6.73 14.47 3.82
C ALA A 110 -7.32 13.90 5.12
N SER A 111 -6.53 13.81 6.18
CA SER A 111 -6.99 13.35 7.50
C SER A 111 -8.08 14.23 8.10
N LYS A 112 -8.09 15.55 7.84
CA LYS A 112 -9.17 16.44 8.31
C LYS A 112 -10.47 16.17 7.56
N VAL A 113 -10.38 16.01 6.23
CA VAL A 113 -11.53 15.77 5.38
C VAL A 113 -12.16 14.40 5.63
N LEU A 114 -11.33 13.39 5.87
CA LEU A 114 -11.80 12.07 6.28
C LEU A 114 -12.46 12.11 7.66
N GLU A 115 -11.93 12.88 8.62
CA GLU A 115 -12.59 13.03 9.93
C GLU A 115 -13.96 13.69 9.79
N GLU A 116 -14.04 14.77 9.02
CA GLU A 116 -15.30 15.46 8.73
C GLU A 116 -16.31 14.52 8.07
N ALA A 117 -15.88 13.71 7.10
CA ALA A 117 -16.73 12.71 6.47
C ALA A 117 -17.29 11.70 7.49
N VAL A 118 -16.45 11.23 8.43
CA VAL A 118 -16.85 10.27 9.46
C VAL A 118 -17.81 10.88 10.48
N ALA A 119 -17.64 12.17 10.80
CA ALA A 119 -18.59 12.91 11.63
C ALA A 119 -19.96 12.97 10.95
N LEU A 120 -20.03 13.38 9.67
CA LEU A 120 -21.27 13.42 8.87
C LEU A 120 -21.96 12.04 8.81
N LEU A 121 -21.18 10.98 8.61
CA LEU A 121 -21.66 9.60 8.59
C LEU A 121 -22.25 9.16 9.94
N SER A 122 -21.63 9.59 11.04
CA SER A 122 -22.07 9.25 12.40
C SER A 122 -23.36 9.95 12.78
N GLU A 123 -23.53 11.21 12.37
CA GLU A 123 -24.78 11.97 12.54
C GLU A 123 -25.93 11.32 11.76
N ALA A 124 -25.72 10.99 10.49
CA ALA A 124 -26.71 10.29 9.66
C ALA A 124 -27.13 8.94 10.25
N ALA A 125 -26.19 8.18 10.81
CA ALA A 125 -26.48 6.91 11.47
C ALA A 125 -27.21 7.06 12.82
N SER A 126 -27.13 8.23 13.47
CA SER A 126 -27.80 8.51 14.76
C SER A 126 -29.25 9.00 14.61
N GLY A 127 -29.65 9.46 13.42
CA GLY A 127 -30.99 9.98 13.13
C GLY A 127 -32.11 8.94 13.02
N GLY A 128 -31.80 7.63 13.13
CA GLY A 128 -32.76 6.54 13.02
C GLY A 128 -32.68 5.58 14.20
N GLY A 129 -33.43 5.84 15.27
CA GLY A 129 -33.65 4.86 16.34
C GLY A 129 -33.59 5.44 17.75
N GLY A 130 -34.75 5.84 18.27
CA GLY A 130 -34.94 6.03 19.69
C GLY A 130 -34.91 4.71 20.46
N GLY A 131 -34.49 4.80 21.73
CA GLY A 131 -34.91 3.91 22.80
C GLY A 131 -34.17 2.57 22.93
N GLY A 132 -33.32 2.46 23.95
CA GLY A 132 -32.78 1.18 24.40
C GLY A 132 -31.73 1.34 25.49
N GLY A 133 -32.17 1.63 26.71
CA GLY A 133 -31.31 1.74 27.88
C GLY A 133 -30.75 0.39 28.38
N GLY A 134 -29.76 0.52 29.26
CA GLY A 134 -29.12 -0.55 30.04
C GLY A 134 -27.61 -0.35 30.01
N GLY A 135 -26.86 -0.08 31.09
CA GLY A 135 -27.12 -0.18 32.52
C GLY A 135 -25.90 -0.85 33.17
N GLY A 136 -25.16 -0.10 34.00
CA GLY A 136 -24.15 -0.59 34.96
C GLY A 136 -22.79 -1.06 34.37
N GLY A 137 -21.63 -0.86 34.99
CA GLY A 137 -21.19 -0.24 36.24
C GLY A 137 -19.72 0.20 36.04
N GLY A 138 -19.18 1.20 36.72
CA GLY A 138 -19.00 1.21 38.16
C GLY A 138 -17.70 0.47 38.50
N GLY A 139 -16.57 1.18 38.58
CA GLY A 139 -15.28 0.61 38.92
C GLY A 139 -14.19 1.67 39.06
N GLY A 140 -14.29 2.47 40.13
CA GLY A 140 -13.21 3.34 40.57
C GLY A 140 -12.08 2.53 41.23
N GLY A 141 -10.87 3.08 41.17
CA GLY A 141 -9.70 2.60 41.90
C GLY A 141 -8.61 3.65 41.84
N GLY A 142 -8.44 4.39 42.94
CA GLY A 142 -7.36 5.36 43.13
C GLY A 142 -6.13 4.75 43.83
N GLY A 143 -5.10 5.59 43.96
CA GLY A 143 -3.87 5.36 44.72
C GLY A 143 -2.72 4.81 43.86
N GLY A 144 -1.48 5.29 43.93
CA GLY A 144 -0.84 6.26 44.83
C GLY A 144 0.55 6.62 44.27
N GLY A 145 1.17 7.63 44.86
CA GLY A 145 2.41 8.25 44.38
C GLY A 145 3.69 7.41 44.58
N GLY A 146 4.76 7.93 43.98
CA GLY A 146 6.13 7.51 44.19
C GLY A 146 7.07 8.40 43.38
N GLY A 147 7.74 9.32 44.07
CA GLY A 147 8.71 10.25 43.48
C GLY A 147 10.12 9.67 43.35
N SER A 148 10.88 10.26 42.44
CA SER A 148 12.34 10.46 42.42
C SER A 148 12.64 11.04 41.02
N GLY A 149 13.44 12.06 40.79
CA GLY A 149 14.52 12.67 41.57
C GLY A 149 15.75 12.74 40.66
N GLY A 150 16.14 13.95 40.25
CA GLY A 150 17.39 14.26 39.53
C GLY A 150 17.24 14.30 38.01
N GLY A 151 17.75 15.27 37.26
CA GLY A 151 18.57 16.43 37.54
C GLY A 151 18.93 17.02 36.16
N GLY A 152 18.68 18.31 35.95
CA GLY A 152 19.14 19.01 34.75
C GLY A 152 20.68 19.10 34.69
N PRO A 153 21.23 19.58 33.57
CA PRO A 153 21.34 21.04 33.52
C PRO A 153 21.06 21.70 32.17
N ALA A 154 20.80 23.00 32.29
CA ALA A 154 21.11 24.08 31.36
C ALA A 154 20.38 24.15 30.01
N ARG A 155 19.28 24.91 30.08
CA ARG A 155 18.77 25.72 28.98
C ARG A 155 19.88 26.61 28.40
N ARG A 156 19.96 26.71 27.08
CA ARG A 156 20.37 27.94 26.41
C ARG A 156 19.15 28.53 25.72
N ASP A 157 18.80 29.71 26.17
CA ASP A 157 17.83 30.59 25.56
C ASP A 157 18.37 31.07 24.21
N THR A 158 17.54 30.99 23.17
CA THR A 158 17.60 31.98 22.10
C THR A 158 16.20 32.34 21.66
N ALA A 159 15.96 33.63 21.70
CA ALA A 159 14.69 34.31 21.63
C ALA A 159 13.88 34.03 20.37
N CYS A 160 12.57 33.95 20.56
CA CYS A 160 11.57 34.30 19.57
C CYS A 160 11.79 35.75 19.11
N VAL A 161 11.97 35.93 17.80
CA VAL A 161 11.69 37.23 17.15
C VAL A 161 10.53 36.99 16.22
N SER A 162 9.40 37.53 16.65
CA SER A 162 8.21 37.80 15.85
C SER A 162 8.55 38.76 14.72
N ASP A 163 8.38 38.34 13.47
CA ASP A 163 8.08 39.28 12.39
C ASP A 163 7.06 38.66 11.42
N ALA A 164 5.79 38.75 11.82
CA ALA A 164 4.66 38.53 10.94
C ALA A 164 4.49 39.78 10.07
N ARG A 165 5.18 39.83 8.93
CA ARG A 165 4.90 40.78 7.85
C ARG A 165 4.77 40.05 6.53
N GLN A 166 3.50 39.92 6.14
CA GLN A 166 2.98 39.91 4.76
C GLN A 166 3.99 39.51 3.67
N ARG A 167 4.11 38.20 3.41
CA ARG A 167 4.52 37.70 2.10
C ARG A 167 3.28 37.09 1.44
N GLY A 168 2.96 37.56 0.23
CA GLY A 168 1.92 36.97 -0.60
C GLY A 168 2.19 35.49 -0.91
N PRO A 169 1.20 34.73 -1.37
CA PRO A 169 1.34 33.29 -1.57
C PRO A 169 2.41 32.98 -2.61
N ALA A 170 3.35 32.11 -2.24
CA ALA A 170 4.39 31.61 -3.14
C ALA A 170 3.77 30.79 -4.29
N PRO A 171 4.34 30.83 -5.51
CA PRO A 171 3.87 30.00 -6.62
C PRO A 171 4.31 28.55 -6.38
N GLY A 172 3.34 27.67 -6.15
CA GLY A 172 3.56 26.27 -5.78
C GLY A 172 2.73 25.84 -4.57
N ALA A 173 1.44 26.21 -4.55
CA ALA A 173 0.53 25.86 -3.47
C ALA A 173 0.56 24.34 -3.22
N ALA A 174 0.76 23.95 -1.95
CA ALA A 174 0.60 22.58 -1.50
C ALA A 174 -0.77 22.06 -1.96
N PRO A 175 -0.92 20.75 -2.26
CA PRO A 175 -2.20 20.19 -2.69
C PRO A 175 -3.23 20.39 -1.58
N SER A 176 -4.06 21.43 -1.72
CA SER A 176 -5.12 21.74 -0.78
C SER A 176 -6.34 20.93 -1.18
N VAL A 177 -6.69 19.91 -0.39
CA VAL A 177 -7.94 19.15 -0.54
C VAL A 177 -9.12 20.07 -0.87
N ARG A 178 -9.98 19.66 -1.81
CA ARG A 178 -11.15 20.45 -2.21
C ARG A 178 -12.20 20.51 -1.10
N ALA A 179 -12.72 21.71 -0.86
CA ALA A 179 -13.87 21.91 0.01
C ALA A 179 -15.10 21.11 -0.50
N GLY A 180 -15.80 20.42 0.41
CA GLY A 180 -16.97 19.61 0.09
C GLY A 180 -16.70 18.13 -0.24
N ASP A 181 -15.43 17.72 -0.34
CA ASP A 181 -15.09 16.29 -0.53
C ASP A 181 -15.57 15.42 0.64
N ALA A 182 -15.60 15.97 1.87
CA ALA A 182 -16.14 15.26 3.04
C ALA A 182 -17.59 14.78 2.84
N GLY A 183 -18.44 15.62 2.24
CA GLY A 183 -19.83 15.25 1.93
C GLY A 183 -19.94 14.17 0.86
N ARG A 184 -19.04 14.18 -0.14
CA ARG A 184 -18.99 13.13 -1.17
C ARG A 184 -18.50 11.80 -0.59
N LEU A 185 -17.49 11.84 0.27
CA LEU A 185 -16.99 10.67 1.00
C LEU A 185 -18.08 10.11 1.93
N ALA A 186 -18.84 10.97 2.62
CA ALA A 186 -19.96 10.57 3.45
C ALA A 186 -21.14 9.98 2.63
N ALA A 187 -21.26 10.31 1.34
CA ALA A 187 -22.22 9.67 0.45
C ALA A 187 -21.74 8.31 -0.11
N LEU A 188 -20.42 8.13 -0.23
CA LEU A 188 -19.80 6.91 -0.74
C LEU A 188 -19.67 5.83 0.35
N PHE A 189 -19.31 6.23 1.56
CA PHE A 189 -19.06 5.31 2.68
C PHE A 189 -20.29 5.10 3.56
N ASP A 190 -20.31 3.99 4.28
CA ASP A 190 -21.33 3.63 5.25
C ASP A 190 -20.66 2.98 6.48
N VAL A 191 -20.85 3.58 7.67
CA VAL A 191 -20.30 3.11 8.96
C VAL A 191 -21.37 2.51 9.87
N SER A 192 -22.56 2.20 9.34
CA SER A 192 -23.69 1.67 10.11
C SER A 192 -23.37 0.35 10.82
N LEU A 193 -22.48 -0.49 10.27
CA LEU A 193 -22.05 -1.75 10.90
C LEU A 193 -20.98 -1.55 11.98
N LEU A 194 -20.41 -0.36 12.10
CA LEU A 194 -19.46 -0.04 13.16
C LEU A 194 -20.20 0.39 14.42
N ARG A 195 -19.75 -0.12 15.57
CA ARG A 195 -20.17 0.33 16.90
C ARG A 195 -19.64 1.74 17.16
N TYR A 196 -20.26 2.48 18.07
CA TYR A 196 -19.79 3.82 18.47
C TYR A 196 -18.29 3.85 18.82
N GLN A 197 -17.83 2.93 19.67
CA GLN A 197 -16.40 2.81 20.02
C GLN A 197 -15.49 2.58 18.80
N GLN A 198 -15.96 1.86 17.77
CA GLN A 198 -15.19 1.62 16.56
C GLN A 198 -15.14 2.86 15.66
N ARG A 199 -16.21 3.66 15.63
CA ARG A 199 -16.24 4.96 14.95
C ARG A 199 -15.31 5.96 15.63
N ASP A 200 -15.33 5.99 16.97
CA ASP A 200 -14.41 6.83 17.77
C ASP A 200 -12.95 6.46 17.51
N ALA A 201 -12.62 5.16 17.47
CA ALA A 201 -11.28 4.68 17.16
C ALA A 201 -10.82 5.09 15.76
N LEU A 202 -11.73 5.14 14.78
CA LEU A 202 -11.44 5.59 13.43
C LEU A 202 -11.16 7.11 13.40
N ILE A 203 -11.96 7.91 14.10
CA ILE A 203 -11.71 9.36 14.28
C ILE A 203 -10.38 9.61 15.00
N GLU A 204 -10.08 8.83 16.04
CA GLU A 204 -8.82 8.93 16.79
C GLU A 204 -7.61 8.65 15.90
N ALA A 205 -7.69 7.64 15.03
CA ALA A 205 -6.65 7.34 14.05
C ALA A 205 -6.35 8.55 13.14
N LEU A 206 -7.41 9.13 12.55
CA LEU A 206 -7.31 10.28 11.64
C LEU A 206 -6.74 11.52 12.34
N ARG A 207 -7.16 11.79 13.58
CA ARG A 207 -6.59 12.88 14.40
C ARG A 207 -5.12 12.66 14.68
N ARG A 208 -4.72 11.41 14.92
CA ARG A 208 -3.34 11.08 15.26
C ARG A 208 -2.39 11.19 14.08
N TRP A 209 -2.85 10.93 12.85
CA TRP A 209 -2.04 11.07 11.65
C TRP A 209 -1.53 12.49 11.41
N ARG A 210 -2.28 13.49 11.88
CA ARG A 210 -1.93 14.92 11.80
C ARG A 210 -1.36 15.49 13.11
N SER A 211 -1.04 14.64 14.09
CA SER A 211 -0.45 15.09 15.34
C SER A 211 0.89 15.77 15.10
N LYS A 212 1.10 16.93 15.73
CA LYS A 212 2.39 17.64 15.69
C LYS A 212 3.45 17.00 16.59
N ALA A 213 3.05 16.07 17.48
CA ALA A 213 3.99 15.29 18.25
C ALA A 213 4.71 14.35 17.28
N GLY A 214 5.95 14.68 16.93
CA GLY A 214 6.75 13.90 16.01
C GLY A 214 6.84 12.44 16.48
N PHE A 215 6.39 11.52 15.63
CA PHE A 215 6.57 10.09 15.85
C PHE A 215 7.82 9.64 15.09
N ASP A 216 8.79 9.07 15.81
CA ASP A 216 9.99 8.52 15.18
C ASP A 216 9.65 7.21 14.46
N MET A 217 9.26 7.36 13.19
CA MET A 217 8.89 6.24 12.34
C MET A 217 10.07 5.35 12.00
N ALA A 218 11.25 5.93 11.83
CA ALA A 218 12.46 5.17 11.53
C ALA A 218 12.82 4.24 12.70
N ALA A 219 12.77 4.74 13.93
CA ALA A 219 13.00 3.92 15.12
C ALA A 219 11.90 2.85 15.31
N ALA A 220 10.64 3.16 15.01
CA ALA A 220 9.55 2.20 15.11
C ALA A 220 9.66 1.06 14.07
N TRP A 221 10.01 1.41 12.83
CA TRP A 221 10.33 0.45 11.77
C TRP A 221 11.55 -0.39 12.16
N ASP A 222 12.63 0.23 12.63
CA ASP A 222 13.85 -0.46 13.05
C ASP A 222 13.60 -1.44 14.20
N LYS A 223 12.80 -1.04 15.20
CA LYS A 223 12.37 -1.91 16.29
C LYS A 223 11.65 -3.15 15.79
N ARG A 224 10.83 -3.01 14.73
CA ARG A 224 10.15 -4.15 14.10
C ARG A 224 11.15 -5.03 13.35
N CYS A 225 12.10 -4.45 12.64
CA CYS A 225 13.21 -5.17 12.00
C CYS A 225 14.04 -5.95 13.03
N ARG A 226 14.45 -5.34 14.14
CA ARG A 226 15.18 -6.02 15.23
C ARG A 226 14.39 -7.20 15.80
N ARG A 227 13.09 -7.02 15.99
CA ARG A 227 12.22 -8.10 16.47
C ARG A 227 12.10 -9.24 15.45
N TRP A 228 12.04 -8.92 14.16
CA TRP A 228 11.93 -9.92 13.08
C TRP A 228 13.24 -10.69 12.85
N TYR A 229 14.35 -9.98 12.67
CA TYR A 229 15.64 -10.60 12.37
C TYR A 229 16.28 -11.23 13.61
N ALA A 230 15.94 -10.75 14.82
CA ALA A 230 16.52 -11.18 16.09
C ALA A 230 18.06 -11.17 16.01
N ASP A 231 18.71 -12.28 16.36
CA ASP A 231 20.17 -12.43 16.36
C ASP A 231 20.80 -12.19 14.97
N ARG A 232 20.00 -12.25 13.89
CA ARG A 232 20.46 -12.00 12.51
C ARG A 232 20.35 -10.54 12.09
N TYR A 233 19.96 -9.62 12.97
CA TYR A 233 19.70 -8.23 12.63
C TYR A 233 20.95 -7.49 12.12
N ASP A 234 22.12 -7.77 12.72
CA ASP A 234 23.38 -7.15 12.32
C ASP A 234 23.85 -7.66 10.95
N VAL A 235 23.51 -8.90 10.61
CA VAL A 235 23.80 -9.54 9.31
C VAL A 235 22.59 -9.52 8.35
N ARG A 236 21.60 -8.64 8.59
CA ARG A 236 20.34 -8.66 7.85
C ARG A 236 20.49 -8.45 6.35
N ALA A 237 21.52 -7.72 5.91
CA ALA A 237 21.79 -7.54 4.48
C ALA A 237 21.99 -8.90 3.79
N ASN A 238 22.74 -9.81 4.41
CA ASN A 238 22.94 -11.17 3.88
C ASN A 238 21.64 -11.99 3.89
N VAL A 239 20.77 -11.78 4.90
CA VAL A 239 19.45 -12.42 4.95
C VAL A 239 18.56 -11.92 3.82
N VAL A 240 18.57 -10.62 3.54
CA VAL A 240 17.81 -9.99 2.45
C VAL A 240 18.27 -10.51 1.09
N ASP A 241 19.59 -10.63 0.89
CA ASP A 241 20.18 -11.16 -0.34
C ASP A 241 19.78 -12.63 -0.55
N TYR A 242 19.83 -13.43 0.52
CA TYR A 242 19.36 -14.82 0.50
C TYR A 242 17.86 -14.91 0.19
N ASP A 243 17.01 -14.15 0.90
CA ASP A 243 15.56 -14.12 0.67
C ASP A 243 15.24 -13.78 -0.79
N TYR A 244 15.96 -12.82 -1.38
CA TYR A 244 15.78 -12.48 -2.78
C TYR A 244 16.21 -13.62 -3.72
N HIS A 245 17.49 -14.01 -3.66
CA HIS A 245 18.07 -14.93 -4.65
C HIS A 245 17.59 -16.38 -4.50
N MET A 246 17.23 -16.81 -3.30
CA MET A 246 16.81 -18.19 -3.03
C MET A 246 15.30 -18.37 -2.96
N ARG A 247 14.54 -17.29 -2.79
CA ARG A 247 13.08 -17.35 -2.61
C ARG A 247 12.34 -16.55 -3.66
N LEU A 248 12.57 -15.24 -3.75
CA LEU A 248 11.77 -14.37 -4.63
C LEU A 248 12.13 -14.55 -6.12
N ALA A 249 13.42 -14.47 -6.47
CA ALA A 249 13.86 -14.56 -7.86
C ALA A 249 13.57 -15.92 -8.52
N PRO A 250 13.84 -17.08 -7.88
CA PRO A 250 13.57 -18.39 -8.49
C PRO A 250 12.08 -18.70 -8.67
N ARG A 251 11.19 -18.07 -7.90
CA ARG A 251 9.75 -18.20 -8.11
C ARG A 251 9.32 -17.57 -9.43
N GLY A 252 10.02 -16.54 -9.88
CA GLY A 252 9.73 -15.83 -11.10
C GLY A 252 8.50 -14.92 -11.01
N THR A 253 8.22 -14.23 -12.11
CA THR A 253 7.08 -13.32 -12.25
C THR A 253 5.80 -14.12 -12.62
N PRO A 254 4.64 -13.83 -12.02
CA PRO A 254 3.39 -14.53 -12.32
C PRO A 254 3.08 -14.59 -13.83
N ASN A 255 2.69 -15.77 -14.33
CA ASN A 255 2.36 -16.07 -15.74
C ASN A 255 3.47 -15.86 -16.76
N LEU A 256 4.71 -15.67 -16.32
CA LEU A 256 5.88 -15.64 -17.18
C LEU A 256 6.73 -16.88 -16.94
N ASP A 257 7.64 -17.15 -17.87
CA ASP A 257 8.63 -18.21 -17.72
C ASP A 257 9.45 -17.96 -16.43
N PRO A 258 9.48 -18.91 -15.47
CA PRO A 258 10.28 -18.79 -14.26
C PRO A 258 11.76 -18.50 -14.52
N ALA A 259 12.31 -18.91 -15.68
CA ALA A 259 13.68 -18.64 -16.08
C ALA A 259 13.99 -17.14 -16.26
N LEU A 260 12.97 -16.30 -16.48
CA LEU A 260 13.12 -14.83 -16.56
C LEU A 260 13.32 -14.19 -15.18
N GLY A 261 13.06 -14.92 -14.10
CA GLY A 261 13.18 -14.41 -12.74
C GLY A 261 12.09 -13.40 -12.36
N SER A 262 12.38 -12.60 -11.33
CA SER A 262 11.43 -11.66 -10.72
C SER A 262 11.50 -10.27 -11.37
N ILE A 263 10.34 -9.68 -11.66
CA ILE A 263 10.22 -8.27 -12.06
C ILE A 263 10.47 -7.31 -10.90
N VAL A 264 10.38 -7.79 -9.66
CA VAL A 264 10.87 -7.05 -8.49
C VAL A 264 12.38 -7.08 -8.57
N HIS A 265 12.99 -5.93 -8.86
CA HIS A 265 14.44 -5.80 -8.99
C HIS A 265 15.14 -5.92 -7.63
N PHE A 266 16.30 -6.58 -7.60
CA PHE A 266 17.07 -6.82 -6.38
C PHE A 266 17.37 -5.55 -5.61
N HIS A 267 17.84 -4.49 -6.29
CA HIS A 267 18.19 -3.24 -5.64
C HIS A 267 17.00 -2.56 -4.96
N HIS A 268 15.80 -2.62 -5.56
CA HIS A 268 14.59 -2.05 -4.95
C HIS A 268 14.13 -2.87 -3.75
N PHE A 269 14.18 -4.20 -3.85
CA PHE A 269 13.85 -5.09 -2.74
C PHE A 269 14.81 -4.89 -1.57
N ARG A 270 16.13 -4.86 -1.85
CA ARG A 270 17.17 -4.64 -0.85
C ARG A 270 17.08 -3.27 -0.22
N HIS A 271 16.92 -2.21 -1.02
CA HIS A 271 16.72 -0.87 -0.52
C HIS A 271 15.54 -0.82 0.46
N TRP A 272 14.36 -1.28 0.04
CA TRP A 272 13.17 -1.27 0.88
C TRP A 272 13.34 -2.09 2.18
N ARG A 273 13.96 -3.28 2.12
CA ARG A 273 14.23 -4.10 3.32
C ARG A 273 15.20 -3.45 4.30
N LEU A 274 16.00 -2.47 3.85
CA LEU A 274 17.01 -1.78 4.67
C LEU A 274 16.57 -0.37 5.11
N THR A 275 15.64 0.27 4.41
CA THR A 275 15.21 1.65 4.70
C THR A 275 13.72 1.78 5.03
N GLY A 276 12.90 0.82 4.64
CA GLY A 276 11.44 0.89 4.72
C GLY A 276 10.79 1.78 3.65
N VAL A 277 11.55 2.35 2.72
CA VAL A 277 11.03 3.18 1.62
C VAL A 277 10.85 2.31 0.38
N ALA A 278 9.62 2.19 -0.09
CA ALA A 278 9.29 1.50 -1.33
C ALA A 278 9.15 2.53 -2.46
N HIS A 279 9.18 2.05 -3.70
CA HIS A 279 8.76 2.84 -4.87
C HIS A 279 9.46 4.20 -4.97
N GLU A 280 10.80 4.23 -4.89
CA GLU A 280 11.56 5.49 -4.92
C GLU A 280 11.23 6.33 -6.16
N LEU A 281 10.74 7.55 -5.92
CA LEU A 281 10.34 8.47 -6.97
C LEU A 281 11.47 9.46 -7.24
N ARG A 282 12.12 9.34 -8.41
CA ARG A 282 13.02 10.35 -9.01
C ARG A 282 14.15 10.86 -8.08
N GLY A 283 14.64 10.03 -7.16
CA GLY A 283 15.71 10.41 -6.23
C GLY A 283 15.30 11.45 -5.19
N CYS A 284 14.00 11.58 -4.89
CA CYS A 284 13.50 12.51 -3.87
C CYS A 284 13.94 12.10 -2.45
N ALA A 285 14.01 13.08 -1.55
CA ALA A 285 14.22 12.86 -0.12
C ALA A 285 12.93 12.43 0.59
N TYR A 286 13.05 11.44 1.47
CA TYR A 286 11.96 10.89 2.29
C TYR A 286 12.22 11.22 3.76
N GLU A 287 11.66 12.34 4.21
CA GLU A 287 12.02 12.97 5.49
C GLU A 287 10.86 12.94 6.51
N ALA A 288 9.64 12.67 6.06
CA ALA A 288 8.45 12.75 6.91
C ALA A 288 7.91 11.33 7.24
N PRO A 289 7.37 11.11 8.45
CA PRO A 289 6.81 9.82 8.82
C PRO A 289 5.49 9.53 8.09
N ASN A 290 5.32 8.31 7.57
CA ASN A 290 4.02 7.84 7.10
C ASN A 290 3.12 7.45 8.28
N THR A 291 2.52 8.44 8.93
CA THR A 291 1.71 8.23 10.14
C THR A 291 0.48 7.34 9.89
N SER A 292 0.06 7.13 8.64
CA SER A 292 -1.02 6.22 8.31
C SER A 292 -0.68 4.74 8.47
N LEU A 293 0.61 4.38 8.59
CA LEU A 293 1.08 3.03 8.93
C LEU A 293 1.13 2.78 10.45
N LEU A 294 0.66 3.72 11.25
CA LEU A 294 0.64 3.60 12.70
C LEU A 294 -0.66 2.93 13.15
N SER A 295 -0.54 1.81 13.86
CA SER A 295 -1.66 1.11 14.52
C SER A 295 -1.27 0.60 15.91
N ALA A 296 -2.23 -0.01 16.60
CA ALA A 296 -2.09 -0.53 17.95
C ALA A 296 -2.24 -2.06 17.99
N ALA A 297 -1.29 -2.77 18.63
CA ALA A 297 -1.42 -4.19 18.95
C ALA A 297 -2.09 -4.30 20.30
N ARG A 298 -3.16 -5.07 20.39
CA ARG A 298 -3.69 -5.52 21.68
C ARG A 298 -3.08 -6.88 22.02
N GLY A 299 -2.37 -6.92 23.13
CA GLY A 299 -1.81 -8.14 23.70
C GLY A 299 -2.23 -8.30 25.15
N ARG A 300 -1.79 -9.40 25.76
CA ARG A 300 -1.84 -9.58 27.21
C ARG A 300 -0.42 -9.68 27.75
N THR A 301 -0.20 -9.13 28.93
CA THR A 301 1.07 -9.34 29.63
C THR A 301 1.24 -10.81 29.98
N LYS A 302 2.49 -11.28 29.97
CA LYS A 302 2.85 -12.67 30.30
C LYS A 302 3.07 -12.80 31.81
N GLU A 303 2.06 -12.47 32.59
CA GLU A 303 2.15 -12.51 34.06
C GLU A 303 2.05 -13.97 34.55
N PHE A 304 1.11 -14.74 34.01
CA PHE A 304 0.99 -16.18 34.29
C PHE A 304 0.41 -16.93 33.09
N LYS A 305 0.57 -18.26 33.05
CA LYS A 305 -0.06 -19.12 32.04
C LYS A 305 -1.24 -19.86 32.67
N ASP A 306 -2.35 -19.96 31.95
CA ASP A 306 -3.48 -20.79 32.38
C ASP A 306 -3.20 -22.29 32.19
N ARG A 307 -4.12 -23.15 32.67
CA ARG A 307 -4.03 -24.61 32.50
C ARG A 307 -4.05 -25.07 31.04
N SER A 308 -4.46 -24.21 30.11
CA SER A 308 -4.41 -24.44 28.65
C SER A 308 -3.18 -23.83 27.98
N GLY A 309 -2.20 -23.36 28.77
CA GLY A 309 -0.94 -22.79 28.29
C GLY A 309 -1.07 -21.38 27.71
N ARG A 310 -2.22 -20.71 27.83
CA ARG A 310 -2.42 -19.34 27.34
C ARG A 310 -1.89 -18.32 28.33
N ASP A 311 -1.25 -17.28 27.81
CA ASP A 311 -0.79 -16.14 28.60
C ASP A 311 -2.02 -15.37 29.12
N VAL A 312 -2.14 -15.31 30.46
CA VAL A 312 -3.15 -14.53 31.16
C VAL A 312 -2.43 -13.43 31.95
N GLY A 313 -2.92 -12.21 31.78
CA GLY A 313 -2.36 -11.01 32.35
C GLY A 313 -3.19 -9.80 31.92
N ARG A 314 -2.70 -8.60 32.26
CA ARG A 314 -3.33 -7.34 31.88
C ARG A 314 -3.34 -7.18 30.36
N SER A 315 -4.47 -6.72 29.83
CA SER A 315 -4.54 -6.27 28.45
C SER A 315 -3.61 -5.05 28.30
N VAL A 316 -2.67 -5.15 27.38
CA VAL A 316 -1.73 -4.07 27.04
C VAL A 316 -1.88 -3.73 25.57
N GLU A 317 -1.86 -2.45 25.27
CA GLU A 317 -1.91 -1.93 23.92
C GLU A 317 -0.53 -1.36 23.57
N ALA A 318 0.12 -1.96 22.57
CA ALA A 318 1.42 -1.55 22.09
C ALA A 318 1.25 -0.78 20.78
N PHE A 319 1.56 0.51 20.84
CA PHE A 319 1.46 1.41 19.72
C PHE A 319 2.75 1.39 18.87
N GLY A 320 2.67 1.32 17.53
CA GLY A 320 3.88 1.23 16.70
C GLY A 320 3.68 1.26 15.18
N TYR A 321 4.72 0.83 14.45
CA TYR A 321 4.71 0.69 12.99
C TYR A 321 4.09 -0.65 12.55
N TRP A 322 3.08 -0.59 11.68
CA TRP A 322 2.29 -1.74 11.23
C TRP A 322 2.49 -2.16 9.78
N GLY A 323 3.32 -1.44 9.02
CA GLY A 323 3.66 -1.85 7.67
C GLY A 323 4.50 -3.13 7.61
N ASP A 324 4.65 -3.66 6.41
CA ASP A 324 5.50 -4.80 6.14
C ASP A 324 6.99 -4.44 6.34
N VAL A 325 7.81 -5.43 6.68
CA VAL A 325 9.29 -5.34 6.77
C VAL A 325 9.99 -6.51 6.06
N VAL A 326 9.20 -7.36 5.38
CA VAL A 326 9.61 -8.64 4.81
C VAL A 326 9.30 -8.76 3.33
N ASP A 327 8.04 -8.66 2.90
CA ASP A 327 7.66 -8.96 1.50
C ASP A 327 7.46 -7.69 0.66
N GLY A 328 6.88 -6.68 1.29
CA GLY A 328 6.75 -5.34 0.74
C GLY A 328 5.54 -5.20 -0.18
N PRO A 329 5.32 -3.99 -0.70
CA PRO A 329 4.10 -3.65 -1.46
C PRO A 329 4.07 -4.23 -2.89
N PHE A 330 5.16 -4.87 -3.33
CA PHE A 330 5.38 -5.23 -4.73
C PHE A 330 4.32 -6.18 -5.28
N ALA A 331 3.87 -7.17 -4.51
CA ALA A 331 2.92 -8.18 -4.97
C ALA A 331 1.51 -7.62 -5.21
N CYS A 332 1.13 -6.52 -4.57
CA CYS A 332 -0.22 -5.96 -4.67
C CYS A 332 -0.45 -5.28 -6.03
N PHE A 333 0.50 -4.46 -6.49
CA PHE A 333 0.35 -3.66 -7.72
C PHE A 333 1.48 -3.83 -8.73
N GLY A 334 2.59 -4.48 -8.38
CA GLY A 334 3.83 -4.39 -9.16
C GLY A 334 4.30 -5.68 -9.83
N VAL A 335 3.47 -6.74 -9.87
CA VAL A 335 3.88 -8.06 -10.43
C VAL A 335 2.99 -8.56 -11.57
N ALA A 336 1.84 -7.92 -11.79
CA ALA A 336 0.90 -8.26 -12.85
C ALA A 336 0.12 -7.00 -13.27
N ALA A 337 -0.33 -6.91 -14.52
CA ALA A 337 -1.12 -5.79 -15.04
C ALA A 337 -2.50 -6.25 -15.56
N PRO A 338 -3.43 -6.64 -14.66
CA PRO A 338 -4.65 -7.36 -15.03
C PRO A 338 -5.71 -6.50 -15.74
N LEU A 339 -5.89 -5.25 -15.33
CA LEU A 339 -6.94 -4.36 -15.84
C LEU A 339 -6.54 -3.66 -17.14
N ALA A 340 -5.24 -3.42 -17.31
CA ALA A 340 -4.67 -2.81 -18.51
C ALA A 340 -3.42 -3.59 -18.93
N PRO A 341 -3.57 -4.77 -19.55
CA PRO A 341 -2.43 -5.59 -19.97
C PRO A 341 -1.55 -4.85 -20.97
N ASP A 342 -0.27 -4.72 -20.64
CA ASP A 342 0.76 -4.19 -21.52
C ASP A 342 1.97 -5.12 -21.51
N ALA A 343 2.18 -5.82 -22.63
CA ALA A 343 3.29 -6.76 -22.77
C ALA A 343 4.66 -6.05 -22.75
N ALA A 344 4.73 -4.75 -23.09
CA ALA A 344 5.97 -4.00 -23.07
C ALA A 344 6.53 -3.87 -21.66
N LEU A 345 5.67 -3.77 -20.63
CA LEU A 345 6.06 -3.73 -19.22
C LEU A 345 6.84 -4.97 -18.78
N PHE A 346 6.57 -6.12 -19.41
CA PHE A 346 7.20 -7.39 -19.08
C PHE A 346 8.27 -7.79 -20.12
N SER A 347 8.64 -6.87 -21.00
CA SER A 347 9.67 -7.12 -22.00
C SER A 347 11.06 -7.21 -21.37
N THR A 348 11.88 -8.10 -21.92
CA THR A 348 13.24 -8.33 -21.44
C THR A 348 14.29 -7.94 -22.49
N ALA A 349 15.44 -7.52 -22.02
CA ALA A 349 16.65 -7.34 -22.81
C ALA A 349 17.85 -7.80 -21.98
N ASN A 350 18.79 -8.50 -22.60
CA ASN A 350 19.97 -9.04 -21.90
C ASN A 350 19.62 -9.91 -20.67
N ARG A 351 18.51 -10.68 -20.74
CA ARG A 351 17.96 -11.49 -19.63
C ARG A 351 17.48 -10.71 -18.40
N GLU A 352 17.29 -9.39 -18.53
CA GLU A 352 16.72 -8.54 -17.49
C GLU A 352 15.43 -7.88 -17.98
N PHE A 353 14.51 -7.57 -17.07
CA PHE A 353 13.33 -6.77 -17.39
C PHE A 353 13.73 -5.33 -17.72
N ARG A 354 13.09 -4.76 -18.75
CA ARG A 354 13.28 -3.33 -19.12
C ARG A 354 12.58 -2.38 -18.14
N HIS A 355 11.49 -2.84 -17.56
CA HIS A 355 10.71 -2.12 -16.56
C HIS A 355 10.81 -2.81 -15.21
N THR A 356 10.52 -2.05 -14.16
CA THR A 356 10.58 -2.51 -12.78
C THR A 356 9.18 -2.72 -12.22
N SER A 357 9.10 -3.40 -11.08
CA SER A 357 7.86 -3.53 -10.32
C SER A 357 7.19 -2.18 -9.98
N LEU A 358 7.97 -1.10 -9.84
CA LEU A 358 7.44 0.26 -9.68
C LEU A 358 6.71 0.74 -10.93
N ASP A 359 7.28 0.55 -12.11
CA ASP A 359 6.66 0.97 -13.37
C ASP A 359 5.32 0.24 -13.59
N VAL A 360 5.26 -1.05 -13.25
CA VAL A 360 4.02 -1.83 -13.28
C VAL A 360 2.99 -1.30 -12.28
N ALA A 361 3.41 -0.96 -11.06
CA ALA A 361 2.53 -0.38 -10.05
C ALA A 361 2.00 0.99 -10.46
N GLU A 362 2.86 1.86 -11.01
CA GLU A 362 2.49 3.17 -11.54
C GLU A 362 1.48 3.03 -12.68
N HIS A 363 1.72 2.10 -13.61
CA HIS A 363 0.80 1.79 -14.72
C HIS A 363 -0.57 1.33 -14.21
N ASN A 364 -0.61 0.38 -13.27
CA ASN A 364 -1.85 -0.16 -12.72
C ASN A 364 -2.67 0.89 -11.99
N VAL A 365 -2.04 1.68 -11.11
CA VAL A 365 -2.73 2.71 -10.34
C VAL A 365 -3.21 3.83 -11.26
N ARG A 366 -2.42 4.20 -12.28
CA ARG A 366 -2.82 5.15 -13.32
C ARG A 366 -4.00 4.63 -14.15
N ALA A 367 -4.00 3.35 -14.52
CA ALA A 367 -5.10 2.74 -15.25
C ALA A 367 -6.40 2.77 -14.43
N MET A 368 -6.34 2.41 -13.14
CA MET A 368 -7.50 2.49 -12.24
C MET A 368 -8.03 3.92 -12.10
N LEU A 369 -7.13 4.93 -11.97
CA LEU A 369 -7.52 6.34 -11.95
C LEU A 369 -8.19 6.78 -13.25
N GLY A 370 -7.65 6.38 -14.40
CA GLY A 370 -8.25 6.64 -15.72
C GLY A 370 -9.65 6.06 -15.84
N MET A 371 -9.83 4.80 -15.39
CA MET A 371 -11.12 4.11 -15.36
C MET A 371 -12.15 4.80 -14.46
N LEU A 372 -11.76 5.23 -13.25
CA LEU A 372 -12.62 6.03 -12.37
C LEU A 372 -13.08 7.33 -13.04
N ARG A 373 -12.17 7.97 -13.79
CA ARG A 373 -12.43 9.21 -14.54
C ARG A 373 -13.21 8.99 -15.84
N GLY A 374 -13.59 7.75 -16.15
CA GLY A 374 -14.46 7.38 -17.27
C GLY A 374 -13.70 7.10 -18.56
N GLY A 375 -12.36 7.04 -18.51
CA GLY A 375 -11.56 6.46 -19.57
C GLY A 375 -11.69 4.94 -19.59
N GLY A 376 -11.39 4.32 -20.74
CA GLY A 376 -11.14 2.88 -20.76
C GLY A 376 -9.85 2.52 -20.00
N PRO A 377 -9.59 1.23 -19.73
CA PRO A 377 -8.26 0.81 -19.34
C PRO A 377 -7.27 1.31 -20.40
N ILE A 378 -6.20 1.97 -19.95
CA ILE A 378 -5.19 2.58 -20.84
C ILE A 378 -4.61 1.45 -21.71
N GLY A 379 -5.10 1.35 -22.95
CA GLY A 379 -4.58 0.40 -23.93
C GLY A 379 -3.21 0.86 -24.43
N ALA A 380 -2.33 -0.10 -24.69
CA ALA A 380 -1.02 0.10 -25.32
C ALA A 380 -1.19 0.91 -26.62
N GLY A 381 -1.02 2.23 -26.54
CA GLY A 381 -1.31 3.16 -27.63
C GLY A 381 -1.48 4.62 -27.19
N THR A 382 -2.01 4.86 -25.99
CA THR A 382 -1.84 6.18 -25.32
C THR A 382 -0.52 6.16 -24.57
N SER A 383 0.53 6.09 -25.36
CA SER A 383 1.89 6.28 -24.91
C SER A 383 1.97 7.59 -24.13
N ALA A 384 2.60 7.54 -22.96
CA ALA A 384 2.95 8.70 -22.14
C ALA A 384 3.90 9.69 -22.85
N THR A 385 4.05 9.60 -24.17
CA THR A 385 4.85 10.49 -25.02
C THR A 385 4.18 11.82 -25.34
N GLU A 386 2.88 12.01 -25.07
CA GLU A 386 2.21 13.31 -25.35
C GLU A 386 1.97 14.21 -24.13
N GLN A 387 2.43 13.82 -22.93
CA GLN A 387 2.54 14.73 -21.79
C GLN A 387 3.93 14.62 -21.17
N GLY A 388 4.93 15.10 -21.91
CA GLY A 388 6.25 15.51 -21.41
C GLY A 388 7.08 14.45 -20.68
N GLY A 389 7.96 13.76 -21.42
CA GLY A 389 9.22 13.25 -20.85
C GLY A 389 9.52 11.77 -21.08
N ASP A 390 9.71 11.40 -22.34
CA ASP A 390 10.51 10.25 -22.78
C ASP A 390 11.97 10.39 -22.26
N ALA A 391 12.34 9.58 -21.25
CA ALA A 391 13.69 9.31 -20.72
C ALA A 391 13.64 8.70 -19.29
N GLY A 392 12.56 8.93 -18.53
CA GLY A 392 12.51 8.64 -17.09
C GLY A 392 12.40 7.16 -16.69
N GLY A 393 11.78 6.31 -17.51
CA GLY A 393 11.66 4.86 -17.24
C GLY A 393 13.00 4.13 -17.38
N ALA A 394 13.73 4.40 -18.47
CA ALA A 394 15.08 3.89 -18.70
C ALA A 394 16.10 4.47 -17.69
N HIS A 395 15.93 5.73 -17.27
CA HIS A 395 16.74 6.34 -16.21
C HIS A 395 16.50 5.69 -14.84
N ARG A 396 15.27 5.31 -14.49
CA ARG A 396 14.95 4.63 -13.21
C ARG A 396 15.46 3.18 -13.17
N ALA A 397 15.33 2.45 -14.28
CA ALA A 397 16.00 1.17 -14.46
C ALA A 397 17.54 1.30 -14.45
N ARG A 398 18.11 2.43 -14.92
CA ARG A 398 19.55 2.74 -14.82
C ARG A 398 20.01 3.16 -13.43
N ALA A 399 19.22 3.92 -12.69
CA ALA A 399 19.51 4.30 -11.30
C ALA A 399 19.48 3.06 -10.38
N ALA A 400 18.63 2.09 -10.69
CA ALA A 400 18.65 0.75 -10.07
C ALA A 400 19.89 -0.10 -10.44
N ARG A 401 20.64 0.28 -11.49
CA ARG A 401 21.91 -0.35 -11.93
C ARG A 401 23.15 0.35 -11.32
N GLY A 402 23.03 0.92 -10.12
CA GLY A 402 24.21 1.23 -9.30
C GLY A 402 25.16 0.02 -9.25
N PRO A 403 26.48 0.25 -9.17
CA PRO A 403 27.43 -0.43 -10.01
C PRO A 403 27.49 -1.95 -9.73
N THR A 404 27.47 -2.72 -10.81
CA THR A 404 27.09 -4.15 -10.85
C THR A 404 28.24 -5.14 -10.64
N SER A 405 29.31 -4.77 -9.94
CA SER A 405 30.30 -5.74 -9.48
C SER A 405 30.74 -5.48 -8.04
N VAL A 406 31.12 -6.55 -7.32
CA VAL A 406 31.70 -6.48 -5.98
C VAL A 406 32.90 -5.52 -5.95
N GLU A 407 33.64 -5.43 -7.06
CA GLU A 407 34.77 -4.52 -7.25
C GLU A 407 34.34 -3.05 -7.31
N GLN A 408 33.20 -2.76 -7.92
CA GLN A 408 32.68 -1.39 -7.99
C GLN A 408 31.97 -0.96 -6.70
N LEU A 409 31.40 -1.92 -5.95
CA LEU A 409 30.91 -1.67 -4.58
C LEU A 409 32.09 -1.37 -3.64
N ALA A 410 33.19 -2.11 -3.77
CA ALA A 410 34.43 -1.86 -3.03
C ALA A 410 35.05 -0.50 -3.39
N ALA A 411 34.97 -0.08 -4.66
CA ALA A 411 35.43 1.24 -5.10
C ALA A 411 34.55 2.38 -4.53
N ALA A 412 33.22 2.24 -4.54
CA ALA A 412 32.32 3.24 -3.97
C ALA A 412 32.43 3.35 -2.44
N MET A 413 32.69 2.23 -1.75
CA MET A 413 32.99 2.22 -0.32
C MET A 413 34.35 2.87 -0.02
N ALA A 414 35.37 2.64 -0.87
CA ALA A 414 36.67 3.29 -0.74
C ALA A 414 36.60 4.81 -1.03
N GLU A 415 35.78 5.26 -1.97
CA GLU A 415 35.57 6.69 -2.24
C GLU A 415 34.80 7.40 -1.11
N ALA A 416 33.86 6.71 -0.47
CA ALA A 416 33.15 7.23 0.70
C ALA A 416 34.09 7.42 1.91
N ASP A 417 35.02 6.48 2.14
CA ASP A 417 36.03 6.58 3.22
C ASP A 417 37.05 7.71 2.99
N ILE A 418 37.37 8.06 1.75
CA ILE A 418 38.28 9.17 1.42
C ILE A 418 37.63 10.54 1.68
N SER A 419 36.29 10.63 1.59
CA SER A 419 35.55 11.89 1.85
C SER A 419 35.27 12.18 3.33
N GLY A 420 35.53 11.21 4.23
CA GLY A 420 35.23 11.30 5.67
C GLY A 420 36.40 11.62 6.59
N GLY A 421 37.62 11.79 6.07
CA GLY A 421 38.83 11.90 6.90
C GLY A 421 39.73 13.08 6.56
N ALA A 422 39.35 14.30 6.98
CA ALA A 422 40.29 15.41 7.11
C ALA A 422 40.69 15.58 8.58
N GLY A 423 41.92 15.18 8.92
CA GLY A 423 42.52 15.40 10.24
C GLY A 423 43.95 14.86 10.38
N ALA A 424 44.92 15.72 10.06
CA ALA A 424 46.31 15.83 10.56
C ALA A 424 47.09 14.57 11.04
N ASP A 425 48.22 14.25 10.38
CA ASP A 425 49.60 14.49 10.88
C ASP A 425 50.64 13.80 9.98
N GLY A 426 51.80 14.44 9.82
CA GLY A 426 52.84 14.04 8.87
C GLY A 426 53.84 13.00 9.39
N ALA A 427 54.49 12.29 8.47
CA ALA A 427 55.88 11.81 8.56
C ALA A 427 56.30 11.13 7.24
N ALA A 428 57.60 11.19 6.96
CA ALA A 428 58.22 10.91 5.67
C ALA A 428 58.78 9.48 5.50
N GLY A 429 58.81 9.00 4.25
CA GLY A 429 59.77 8.04 3.66
C GLY A 429 59.38 6.55 3.63
N PRO A 430 60.08 5.70 2.83
CA PRO A 430 60.31 5.78 1.38
C PRO A 430 59.79 4.51 0.63
N GLN A 431 59.53 4.62 -0.68
CA GLN A 431 59.24 3.47 -1.57
C GLN A 431 60.46 3.10 -2.45
N PRO A 432 60.63 1.81 -2.82
CA PRO A 432 61.58 1.40 -3.86
C PRO A 432 60.91 1.02 -5.21
N ASN A 433 61.44 1.62 -6.29
CA ASN A 433 61.70 1.16 -7.67
C ASN A 433 60.69 0.24 -8.41
N SER A 434 59.96 0.70 -9.45
CA SER A 434 60.32 0.88 -10.91
C SER A 434 60.27 -0.43 -11.74
N PRO A 435 59.97 -0.45 -13.08
CA PRO A 435 60.11 0.61 -14.12
C PRO A 435 58.88 0.84 -15.08
N ALA A 436 58.66 2.04 -15.64
CA ALA A 436 58.91 2.54 -17.03
C ALA A 436 58.44 1.62 -18.19
N ALA A 437 57.77 2.02 -19.28
CA ALA A 437 57.51 3.27 -20.02
C ALA A 437 56.19 3.06 -20.84
N GLU A 438 55.38 4.05 -21.26
CA GLU A 438 55.56 4.94 -22.43
C GLU A 438 54.46 6.03 -22.45
N GLN A 439 54.85 7.27 -22.76
CA GLN A 439 54.04 8.41 -23.25
C GLN A 439 55.04 9.37 -23.98
N PRO A 440 54.66 10.43 -24.72
CA PRO A 440 53.33 11.02 -24.96
C PRO A 440 53.07 11.49 -26.43
N ALA A 441 51.82 11.91 -26.70
CA ALA A 441 51.49 12.97 -27.68
C ALA A 441 50.19 13.64 -27.21
N SER A 442 50.27 14.79 -26.54
CA SER A 442 50.21 16.16 -27.08
C SER A 442 48.83 16.80 -26.90
N SER A 443 48.72 17.70 -25.90
CA SER A 443 47.62 18.66 -25.73
C SER A 443 47.62 19.73 -26.82
N PRO A 444 46.49 20.44 -26.98
CA PRO A 444 46.61 21.89 -26.88
C PRO A 444 45.54 22.53 -25.97
N ALA A 445 46.06 23.39 -25.10
CA ALA A 445 45.60 24.73 -24.74
C ALA A 445 44.10 25.01 -24.57
N GLY A 446 43.80 25.50 -23.36
CA GLY A 446 42.51 26.05 -22.98
C GLY A 446 42.08 27.27 -23.80
N ARG A 447 40.76 27.36 -23.98
CA ARG A 447 40.01 28.61 -24.12
C ARG A 447 38.87 28.53 -23.13
N GLU A 448 38.92 29.39 -22.12
CA GLU A 448 37.76 29.75 -21.32
C GLU A 448 36.71 30.35 -22.26
N GLN A 449 35.66 29.58 -22.56
CA GLN A 449 34.44 30.12 -23.15
C GLN A 449 33.53 30.53 -22.01
N GLN A 450 33.48 31.84 -21.78
CA GLN A 450 32.47 32.50 -20.97
C GLN A 450 31.09 32.03 -21.44
N CYS A 451 30.28 31.49 -20.52
CA CYS A 451 28.86 31.29 -20.75
C CYS A 451 28.22 32.67 -20.86
N GLU A 452 27.98 33.14 -22.08
CA GLU A 452 27.07 34.25 -22.33
C GLU A 452 25.67 33.84 -21.85
N GLU A 453 25.12 34.60 -20.90
CA GLU A 453 23.72 34.51 -20.49
C GLU A 453 22.82 34.77 -21.70
N PRO A 454 21.85 33.89 -22.01
CA PRO A 454 20.85 34.22 -23.02
C PRO A 454 19.94 35.32 -22.46
N GLY A 455 20.00 36.50 -23.09
CA GLY A 455 19.13 37.64 -22.81
C GLY A 455 17.63 37.31 -22.89
N PRO A 456 16.77 38.16 -22.31
CA PRO A 456 15.37 37.84 -22.05
C PRO A 456 14.62 37.65 -23.37
N ARG A 457 14.12 36.43 -23.60
CA ARG A 457 13.14 36.18 -24.67
C ARG A 457 11.81 36.80 -24.25
N ALA A 458 11.39 37.79 -25.03
CA ALA A 458 10.07 38.42 -24.92
C ALA A 458 8.93 37.42 -25.20
N ASP A 459 7.91 37.48 -24.33
CA ASP A 459 6.49 37.25 -24.59
C ASP A 459 6.07 36.00 -25.38
N GLY A 460 6.26 34.84 -24.74
CA GLY A 460 5.53 33.60 -25.06
C GLY A 460 4.70 33.04 -23.88
N GLY A 461 4.67 33.73 -22.73
CA GLY A 461 4.15 33.20 -21.46
C GLY A 461 2.63 33.02 -21.38
N GLY A 462 1.86 33.74 -22.20
CA GLY A 462 0.39 33.69 -22.16
C GLY A 462 -0.20 32.35 -22.65
N GLY A 463 0.42 31.73 -23.66
CA GLY A 463 -0.08 30.47 -24.24
C GLY A 463 0.12 29.26 -23.33
N ALA A 464 1.25 29.17 -22.65
CA ALA A 464 1.56 28.06 -21.73
C ALA A 464 0.70 28.11 -20.46
N ALA A 465 0.47 29.30 -19.90
CA ALA A 465 -0.41 29.48 -18.75
C ALA A 465 -1.87 29.12 -19.09
N ALA A 466 -2.38 29.61 -20.22
CA ALA A 466 -3.73 29.29 -20.70
C ALA A 466 -3.92 27.80 -20.99
N ALA A 467 -2.91 27.14 -21.58
CA ALA A 467 -2.94 25.70 -21.80
C ALA A 467 -2.94 24.90 -20.48
N ALA A 468 -2.16 25.32 -19.49
CA ALA A 468 -2.15 24.71 -18.16
C ALA A 468 -3.48 24.93 -17.41
N ASP A 469 -4.09 26.10 -17.56
CA ASP A 469 -5.42 26.41 -17.01
C ASP A 469 -6.50 25.55 -17.66
N ALA A 470 -6.48 25.40 -18.98
CA ALA A 470 -7.40 24.56 -19.73
C ALA A 470 -7.28 23.08 -19.33
N LEU A 471 -6.05 22.58 -19.16
CA LEU A 471 -5.81 21.22 -18.68
C LEU A 471 -6.36 21.03 -17.26
N ARG A 472 -6.13 21.98 -16.34
CA ARG A 472 -6.67 21.94 -14.98
C ARG A 472 -8.21 21.97 -14.96
N ALA A 473 -8.82 22.75 -15.85
CA ALA A 473 -10.28 22.79 -16.00
C ALA A 473 -10.84 21.46 -16.53
N ALA A 474 -10.20 20.87 -17.54
CA ALA A 474 -10.56 19.56 -18.07
C ALA A 474 -10.40 18.47 -17.00
N ASP A 475 -9.31 18.53 -16.22
CA ASP A 475 -9.08 17.59 -15.13
C ASP A 475 -10.18 17.67 -14.06
N ALA A 476 -10.52 18.90 -13.65
CA ALA A 476 -11.57 19.15 -12.68
C ALA A 476 -12.96 18.68 -13.16
N ALA A 477 -13.26 18.86 -14.45
CA ALA A 477 -14.51 18.38 -15.05
C ALA A 477 -14.57 16.84 -15.05
N ALA A 478 -13.48 16.17 -15.43
CA ALA A 478 -13.39 14.72 -15.40
C ALA A 478 -13.51 14.16 -13.96
N ASP A 479 -12.94 14.83 -12.96
CA ASP A 479 -13.08 14.45 -11.55
C ASP A 479 -14.51 14.63 -11.03
N ALA A 480 -15.18 15.73 -11.39
CA ALA A 480 -16.58 15.94 -11.03
C ALA A 480 -17.51 14.88 -11.64
N ALA A 481 -17.24 14.50 -12.89
CA ALA A 481 -17.93 13.40 -13.55
C ALA A 481 -17.61 12.05 -12.88
N ALA A 482 -16.36 11.82 -12.47
CA ALA A 482 -15.93 10.63 -11.73
C ALA A 482 -16.71 10.46 -10.42
N TRP A 483 -16.79 11.52 -9.62
CA TRP A 483 -17.56 11.52 -8.38
C TRP A 483 -19.04 11.23 -8.62
N SER A 484 -19.65 11.90 -9.60
CA SER A 484 -21.07 11.72 -9.92
C SER A 484 -21.38 10.28 -10.33
N ARG A 485 -20.52 9.67 -11.17
CA ARG A 485 -20.66 8.26 -11.56
C ARG A 485 -20.44 7.32 -10.39
N LEU A 486 -19.36 7.51 -9.62
CA LEU A 486 -19.00 6.63 -8.52
C LEU A 486 -20.13 6.55 -7.48
N LEU A 487 -20.72 7.68 -7.13
CA LEU A 487 -21.84 7.77 -6.18
C LEU A 487 -23.14 7.15 -6.73
N ALA A 488 -23.29 7.06 -8.06
CA ALA A 488 -24.42 6.39 -8.69
C ALA A 488 -24.25 4.87 -8.73
N VAL A 489 -23.02 4.36 -8.78
CA VAL A 489 -22.74 2.94 -9.07
C VAL A 489 -22.26 2.15 -7.87
N ALA A 490 -21.77 2.77 -6.79
CA ALA A 490 -21.17 2.05 -5.69
C ALA A 490 -21.43 2.70 -4.32
N ARG A 491 -21.48 1.84 -3.30
CA ARG A 491 -21.45 2.18 -1.87
C ARG A 491 -20.51 1.24 -1.14
N ILE A 492 -19.73 1.78 -0.20
CA ILE A 492 -18.73 1.02 0.56
C ILE A 492 -19.13 1.01 2.04
N ARG A 493 -19.49 -0.16 2.56
CA ARG A 493 -19.86 -0.36 3.95
C ARG A 493 -18.70 -0.94 4.73
N PHE A 494 -18.39 -0.32 5.87
CA PHE A 494 -17.31 -0.73 6.74
C PHE A 494 -17.79 -1.56 7.92
N ALA A 495 -17.11 -2.68 8.18
CA ALA A 495 -17.34 -3.54 9.33
C ALA A 495 -16.01 -3.87 10.01
N ALA A 496 -16.02 -4.04 11.34
CA ALA A 496 -14.81 -4.40 12.07
C ALA A 496 -15.01 -5.39 13.21
N GLY A 497 -13.97 -6.17 13.51
CA GLY A 497 -13.87 -7.05 14.67
C GLY A 497 -13.52 -8.51 14.33
N ASP A 498 -14.12 -9.46 15.03
CA ASP A 498 -13.88 -10.89 14.82
C ASP A 498 -14.69 -11.41 13.61
N LEU A 499 -13.98 -11.76 12.53
CA LEU A 499 -14.59 -12.22 11.28
C LEU A 499 -15.39 -13.51 11.46
N GLY A 500 -14.90 -14.45 12.28
CA GLY A 500 -15.59 -15.70 12.56
C GLY A 500 -16.94 -15.48 13.24
N ARG A 501 -17.01 -14.55 14.19
CA ARG A 501 -18.27 -14.13 14.84
C ARG A 501 -19.18 -13.40 13.87
N ALA A 502 -18.64 -12.56 12.99
CA ALA A 502 -19.42 -11.84 11.98
C ALA A 502 -20.10 -12.81 11.00
N LEU A 503 -19.33 -13.78 10.48
CA LEU A 503 -19.85 -14.84 9.59
C LEU A 503 -20.80 -15.80 10.30
N SER A 504 -20.61 -16.00 11.61
CA SER A 504 -21.53 -16.79 12.43
C SER A 504 -22.82 -16.07 12.80
N SER A 505 -22.98 -14.79 12.45
CA SER A 505 -24.20 -14.03 12.78
C SER A 505 -25.41 -14.54 12.00
N ARG A 506 -26.62 -14.35 12.56
CA ARG A 506 -27.86 -14.77 11.89
C ARG A 506 -28.05 -14.07 10.53
N ALA A 507 -27.56 -12.83 10.39
CA ALA A 507 -27.57 -12.08 9.14
C ALA A 507 -26.70 -12.74 8.05
N ALA A 508 -25.51 -13.23 8.40
CA ALA A 508 -24.63 -13.93 7.46
C ALA A 508 -25.09 -15.36 7.14
N ARG A 509 -25.81 -16.01 8.06
CA ARG A 509 -26.35 -17.38 7.87
C ARG A 509 -27.61 -17.47 7.00
N GLY A 510 -28.18 -16.34 6.58
CA GLY A 510 -29.36 -16.29 5.71
C GLY A 510 -29.14 -16.89 4.31
N GLY A 511 -27.88 -17.18 3.93
CA GLY A 511 -27.53 -17.70 2.62
C GLY A 511 -27.41 -16.58 1.58
N GLY A 512 -26.29 -16.54 0.84
CA GLY A 512 -26.20 -15.70 -0.36
C GLY A 512 -26.19 -14.18 -0.16
N ALA A 513 -25.73 -13.70 0.98
CA ALA A 513 -25.57 -12.27 1.25
C ALA A 513 -24.56 -11.60 0.31
N PHE A 514 -23.58 -12.36 -0.22
CA PHE A 514 -22.51 -11.84 -1.06
C PHE A 514 -22.46 -12.55 -2.41
N ALA A 515 -22.37 -11.77 -3.49
CA ALA A 515 -22.21 -12.27 -4.86
C ALA A 515 -20.76 -12.66 -5.19
N ALA A 516 -19.78 -12.19 -4.40
CA ALA A 516 -18.37 -12.50 -4.53
C ALA A 516 -17.65 -12.20 -3.21
N ALA A 517 -16.45 -12.77 -3.00
CA ALA A 517 -15.58 -12.36 -1.91
C ALA A 517 -14.10 -12.43 -2.27
N THR A 518 -13.33 -11.53 -1.67
CA THR A 518 -11.87 -11.52 -1.71
C THR A 518 -11.35 -11.57 -0.28
N VAL A 519 -10.40 -12.45 0.01
CA VAL A 519 -9.93 -12.74 1.36
C VAL A 519 -8.41 -12.69 1.40
N GLY A 520 -7.87 -11.89 2.32
CA GLY A 520 -6.43 -11.86 2.62
C GLY A 520 -5.93 -13.22 3.09
N ARG A 521 -4.69 -13.58 2.77
CA ARG A 521 -4.12 -14.91 3.06
C ARG A 521 -4.18 -15.30 4.54
N MET A 522 -4.09 -14.31 5.43
CA MET A 522 -4.17 -14.48 6.88
C MET A 522 -5.54 -14.99 7.34
N HIS A 523 -6.57 -14.72 6.56
CA HIS A 523 -7.93 -15.19 6.78
C HIS A 523 -8.31 -16.41 5.94
N ALA A 524 -7.36 -17.10 5.30
CA ALA A 524 -7.65 -18.29 4.49
C ALA A 524 -8.41 -19.39 5.28
N HIS A 525 -8.30 -19.40 6.60
CA HIS A 525 -9.07 -20.27 7.49
C HIS A 525 -10.59 -20.12 7.35
N VAL A 526 -11.11 -18.99 6.86
CA VAL A 526 -12.55 -18.81 6.64
C VAL A 526 -13.10 -19.59 5.44
N ALA A 527 -12.20 -20.17 4.62
CA ALA A 527 -12.59 -21.08 3.55
C ALA A 527 -13.06 -22.44 4.08
N ARG A 528 -12.79 -22.77 5.36
CA ARG A 528 -13.24 -24.01 6.00
C ARG A 528 -14.76 -24.05 6.16
N GLY A 529 -15.32 -25.27 6.22
CA GLY A 529 -16.75 -25.49 6.46
C GLY A 529 -17.20 -25.12 7.87
N GLY A 530 -18.52 -25.13 8.08
CA GLY A 530 -19.17 -24.88 9.37
C GLY A 530 -19.77 -23.48 9.52
N ALA A 531 -20.34 -23.20 10.69
CA ALA A 531 -21.15 -22.00 10.93
C ALA A 531 -20.38 -20.66 10.86
N ALA A 532 -19.04 -20.71 10.93
CA ALA A 532 -18.14 -19.55 10.79
C ALA A 532 -17.45 -19.49 9.41
N GLY A 533 -17.82 -20.39 8.48
CA GLY A 533 -17.26 -20.48 7.14
C GLY A 533 -17.92 -19.52 6.17
N LEU A 534 -17.15 -18.99 5.22
CA LEU A 534 -17.62 -18.01 4.22
C LEU A 534 -18.60 -18.62 3.21
N ALA A 535 -18.58 -19.94 3.04
CA ALA A 535 -19.47 -20.72 2.20
C ALA A 535 -20.96 -20.41 2.40
N ALA A 536 -21.40 -20.19 3.64
CA ALA A 536 -22.79 -19.88 3.95
C ALA A 536 -23.18 -18.44 3.59
N ALA A 537 -22.22 -17.52 3.58
CA ALA A 537 -22.46 -16.12 3.29
C ALA A 537 -22.45 -15.84 1.77
N LEU A 538 -21.79 -16.68 0.98
CA LEU A 538 -21.70 -16.55 -0.48
C LEU A 538 -22.88 -17.18 -1.20
N ALA A 539 -23.35 -16.53 -2.27
CA ALA A 539 -24.39 -17.06 -3.14
C ALA A 539 -23.86 -18.29 -3.90
N PRO A 540 -24.72 -19.27 -4.26
CA PRO A 540 -24.34 -20.34 -5.19
C PRO A 540 -23.73 -19.76 -6.47
N GLY A 541 -22.63 -20.35 -6.94
CA GLY A 541 -21.88 -19.87 -8.11
C GLY A 541 -20.98 -18.65 -7.87
N ALA A 542 -21.02 -18.01 -6.69
CA ALA A 542 -20.21 -16.83 -6.38
C ALA A 542 -18.71 -17.15 -6.38
N PRO A 543 -17.86 -16.29 -6.95
CA PRO A 543 -16.41 -16.45 -6.89
C PRO A 543 -15.85 -16.07 -5.52
N LEU A 544 -14.80 -16.78 -5.13
CA LEU A 544 -13.99 -16.54 -3.96
C LEU A 544 -12.52 -16.46 -4.37
N LEU A 545 -11.88 -15.33 -4.13
CA LEU A 545 -10.44 -15.15 -4.32
C LEU A 545 -9.76 -15.09 -2.95
N ILE A 546 -8.83 -16.01 -2.71
CA ILE A 546 -7.97 -15.98 -1.52
C ILE A 546 -6.57 -15.61 -1.98
N GLU A 547 -5.93 -14.66 -1.31
CA GLU A 547 -4.53 -14.35 -1.59
C GLU A 547 -3.62 -15.57 -1.44
N GLY A 548 -2.82 -15.83 -2.47
CA GLY A 548 -1.82 -16.87 -2.45
C GLY A 548 -0.59 -16.47 -1.65
N ALA A 549 0.28 -17.45 -1.40
CA ALA A 549 1.49 -17.26 -0.61
C ALA A 549 2.75 -16.98 -1.46
N ARG A 550 2.60 -16.87 -2.79
CA ARG A 550 3.72 -16.67 -3.74
C ARG A 550 4.60 -15.47 -3.42
N GLY A 551 4.00 -14.39 -2.92
CA GLY A 551 4.73 -13.17 -2.53
C GLY A 551 5.55 -13.32 -1.24
N MET A 552 5.40 -14.40 -0.48
CA MET A 552 6.03 -14.54 0.85
C MET A 552 7.46 -15.05 0.74
N SER A 553 8.44 -14.16 0.74
CA SER A 553 9.88 -14.49 0.72
C SER A 553 10.28 -15.50 1.78
N GLN A 554 9.56 -15.55 2.91
CA GLN A 554 9.84 -16.46 4.03
C GLN A 554 9.58 -17.94 3.75
N LEU A 555 8.73 -18.25 2.77
CA LEU A 555 8.32 -19.61 2.49
C LEU A 555 9.23 -20.30 1.46
N THR A 556 9.32 -21.61 1.47
CA THR A 556 9.91 -22.37 0.35
C THR A 556 8.88 -22.51 -0.79
N ALA A 557 9.30 -22.87 -2.00
CA ALA A 557 8.37 -23.17 -3.09
C ALA A 557 7.38 -24.29 -2.69
N GLN A 558 7.90 -25.34 -2.05
CA GLN A 558 7.08 -26.44 -1.52
C GLN A 558 6.08 -25.98 -0.46
N GLN A 559 6.46 -25.04 0.42
CA GLN A 559 5.55 -24.48 1.43
C GLN A 559 4.45 -23.60 0.81
N VAL A 560 4.77 -22.85 -0.24
CA VAL A 560 3.76 -22.08 -1.01
C VAL A 560 2.76 -23.04 -1.66
N GLU A 561 3.25 -24.09 -2.33
CA GLU A 561 2.40 -25.10 -2.94
C GLU A 561 1.54 -25.83 -1.91
N ALA A 562 2.12 -26.23 -0.77
CA ALA A 562 1.39 -26.86 0.32
C ALA A 562 0.32 -25.94 0.93
N PHE A 563 0.62 -24.63 1.06
CA PHE A 563 -0.38 -23.65 1.48
C PHE A 563 -1.55 -23.58 0.49
N GLU A 564 -1.25 -23.40 -0.80
CA GLU A 564 -2.31 -23.26 -1.81
C GLU A 564 -3.12 -24.55 -1.98
N SER A 565 -2.49 -25.72 -1.90
CA SER A 565 -3.18 -27.02 -1.91
C SER A 565 -4.07 -27.18 -0.67
N GLY A 566 -3.55 -26.88 0.52
CA GLY A 566 -4.31 -26.96 1.77
C GLY A 566 -5.51 -26.01 1.79
N VAL A 567 -5.38 -24.80 1.24
CA VAL A 567 -6.52 -23.87 1.09
C VAL A 567 -7.59 -24.46 0.15
N ARG A 568 -7.19 -25.06 -0.97
CA ARG A 568 -8.14 -25.72 -1.89
C ARG A 568 -8.84 -26.91 -1.23
N GLU A 569 -8.12 -27.76 -0.52
CA GLU A 569 -8.68 -28.90 0.22
C GLU A 569 -9.71 -28.45 1.27
N LEU A 570 -9.37 -27.44 2.08
CA LEU A 570 -10.28 -26.85 3.07
C LEU A 570 -11.54 -26.28 2.42
N ALA A 571 -11.39 -25.59 1.29
CA ALA A 571 -12.50 -25.00 0.56
C ALA A 571 -13.40 -26.06 -0.10
N ILE A 572 -12.82 -27.11 -0.70
CA ILE A 572 -13.60 -28.21 -1.28
C ILE A 572 -14.46 -28.88 -0.21
N GLY A 573 -13.88 -29.15 0.97
CA GLY A 573 -14.63 -29.67 2.12
C GLY A 573 -15.76 -28.75 2.62
N ALA A 574 -15.73 -27.46 2.26
CA ALA A 574 -16.74 -26.48 2.60
C ALA A 574 -17.81 -26.26 1.50
N GLY A 575 -17.72 -26.98 0.38
CA GLY A 575 -18.61 -26.85 -0.77
C GLY A 575 -18.20 -25.74 -1.75
N PHE A 576 -16.90 -25.48 -1.88
CA PHE A 576 -16.35 -24.76 -3.02
C PHE A 576 -15.81 -25.74 -4.07
N GLU A 577 -15.68 -25.27 -5.30
CA GLU A 577 -15.13 -26.00 -6.43
C GLU A 577 -14.11 -25.14 -7.18
N ALA A 578 -13.38 -25.77 -8.10
CA ALA A 578 -12.49 -25.04 -9.00
C ALA A 578 -13.32 -24.17 -9.97
N PRO A 579 -12.91 -22.92 -10.23
CA PRO A 579 -13.60 -22.08 -11.19
C PRO A 579 -13.37 -22.59 -12.63
N PRO A 580 -14.21 -22.17 -13.59
CA PRO A 580 -14.00 -22.46 -15.01
C PRO A 580 -12.57 -22.13 -15.48
N PRO A 581 -11.97 -22.90 -16.41
CA PRO A 581 -10.56 -22.75 -16.79
C PRO A 581 -10.16 -21.32 -17.22
N ALA A 582 -11.06 -20.61 -17.92
CA ALA A 582 -10.82 -19.22 -18.32
C ALA A 582 -10.67 -18.27 -17.11
N LEU A 583 -11.54 -18.43 -16.11
CA LEU A 583 -11.49 -17.66 -14.86
C LEU A 583 -10.31 -18.10 -13.99
N ALA A 584 -10.02 -19.40 -13.93
CA ALA A 584 -8.84 -19.93 -13.24
C ALA A 584 -7.54 -19.31 -13.79
N LYS A 585 -7.43 -19.16 -15.11
CA LYS A 585 -6.28 -18.51 -15.76
C LYS A 585 -6.22 -17.02 -15.44
N ALA A 586 -7.33 -16.29 -15.56
CA ALA A 586 -7.38 -14.85 -15.30
C ALA A 586 -7.08 -14.50 -13.84
N TRP A 587 -7.59 -15.30 -12.89
CA TRP A 587 -7.40 -15.05 -11.46
C TRP A 587 -6.12 -15.64 -10.90
N GLY A 588 -5.66 -16.77 -11.44
CA GLY A 588 -4.32 -17.29 -11.15
C GLY A 588 -3.24 -16.28 -11.51
N ALA A 589 -3.49 -15.43 -12.53
CA ALA A 589 -2.57 -14.40 -12.94
C ALA A 589 -2.28 -13.32 -11.89
N LEU A 590 -3.18 -13.16 -10.92
CA LEU A 590 -3.08 -12.22 -9.81
C LEU A 590 -2.40 -12.83 -8.57
N GLY A 591 -1.98 -14.10 -8.65
CA GLY A 591 -1.40 -14.83 -7.51
C GLY A 591 -2.41 -15.23 -6.44
N HIS A 592 -3.67 -15.45 -6.83
CA HIS A 592 -4.75 -15.91 -5.94
C HIS A 592 -5.03 -17.40 -6.07
N VAL A 593 -5.46 -18.00 -4.96
CA VAL A 593 -6.21 -19.25 -4.97
C VAL A 593 -7.66 -18.89 -5.31
N ALA A 594 -8.05 -19.20 -6.54
CA ALA A 594 -9.38 -18.91 -7.03
C ALA A 594 -10.32 -20.11 -6.88
N LEU A 595 -11.52 -19.84 -6.38
CA LEU A 595 -12.54 -20.82 -6.00
C LEU A 595 -13.91 -20.31 -6.46
N ARG A 596 -14.87 -21.22 -6.61
CA ARG A 596 -16.27 -20.90 -6.90
C ARG A 596 -17.16 -21.63 -5.91
N ARG A 597 -18.21 -20.97 -5.41
CA ARG A 597 -19.21 -21.62 -4.56
C ARG A 597 -19.98 -22.63 -5.40
N ALA A 598 -20.02 -23.89 -4.98
CA ALA A 598 -20.75 -24.92 -5.71
C ALA A 598 -22.24 -24.54 -5.84
N ASP A 599 -22.83 -24.83 -7.00
CA ASP A 599 -24.26 -24.66 -7.20
C ASP A 599 -25.01 -25.61 -6.23
N ALA A 600 -26.14 -25.16 -5.67
CA ALA A 600 -26.93 -26.04 -4.80
C ALA A 600 -27.29 -27.29 -5.61
N ALA A 601 -26.93 -28.48 -5.10
CA ALA A 601 -27.24 -29.74 -5.78
C ALA A 601 -28.72 -29.74 -6.12
N GLY A 602 -29.03 -29.70 -7.43
CA GLY A 602 -30.40 -29.79 -7.91
C GLY A 602 -31.02 -31.00 -7.25
N GLY A 603 -32.11 -30.78 -6.49
CA GLY A 603 -32.87 -31.88 -5.94
C GLY A 603 -33.19 -32.82 -7.08
N VAL A 604 -32.62 -34.02 -7.05
CA VAL A 604 -33.09 -35.12 -7.87
C VAL A 604 -34.56 -35.28 -7.48
N SER A 605 -35.45 -34.77 -8.33
CA SER A 605 -36.85 -35.12 -8.27
C SER A 605 -36.88 -36.64 -8.44
N GLY A 606 -37.07 -37.35 -7.32
CA GLY A 606 -37.43 -38.76 -7.33
C GLY A 606 -38.74 -38.88 -8.09
N GLY A 607 -38.65 -39.10 -9.39
CA GLY A 607 -39.73 -39.63 -10.20
C GLY A 607 -39.92 -41.08 -9.78
N SER A 608 -41.08 -41.32 -9.16
CA SER A 608 -41.67 -42.61 -8.81
C SER A 608 -41.54 -43.68 -9.88
#